data_AF-X0VNX6-F1
#
_entry.id   AF-X0VNX6-F1
#
_cell.length_a   1.000
_cell.length_b   1.000
_cell.length_c   1.000
_cell.angle_alpha   90.00
_cell.angle_beta   90.00
_cell.angle_gamma   90.00
#
_symmetry.space_group_name_H-M   'P 1'
#
loop_
_entity.id
_entity.type
_entity.pdbx_description
1 polymer ?
#
loop_
_entity_poly.entity_id
_entity_poly.type
_entity_poly.pdbx_seq_one_letter_code
_entity_poly.pdbx_strand_id
1 'polypeptide(L)'
;HSTTTLEPRLSSLNLAPDYLDVERLVVPVLVDMSQRGLAIDQEARAVMETKMEEDRAYYKNICTEHDFNPGSGMQSGYILAKRGSFLPFTKSKKQLSTSEETLELLDDPLAAVILGYKRANSILTKYLYPLRGKDRIYTEYGLDTEVGRTKSSDFNMQNIPSATSKVGIDVRHIFIPDSGTFTTGDFSQLHLRFLMYQSGDKEMMRVYYDGMDGGDIHASTMRKIHKPRPIAKIVNYSIPYGGDPHTLAKALKTRNLRWCSQLIDEW
;
A
#
# COMPACT_ATOMS: atom_id res chain seq x y z
N HIS A 1 -31.90 -15.76 12.76
CA HIS A 1 -33.21 -15.48 12.12
C HIS A 1 -33.05 -14.81 10.73
N SER A 2 -32.06 -15.16 9.90
CA SER A 2 -31.82 -14.44 8.62
C SER A 2 -31.53 -15.30 7.40
N THR A 3 -31.40 -16.63 7.52
CA THR A 3 -31.11 -17.50 6.36
C THR A 3 -32.30 -17.64 5.41
N THR A 4 -33.53 -17.69 5.95
CA THR A 4 -34.75 -17.98 5.19
C THR A 4 -35.16 -16.88 4.20
N THR A 5 -34.69 -15.64 4.39
CA THR A 5 -34.97 -14.50 3.50
C THR A 5 -33.88 -14.24 2.47
N LEU A 6 -32.68 -14.82 2.65
CA LEU A 6 -31.53 -14.61 1.76
C LEU A 6 -31.45 -15.66 0.65
N GLU A 7 -31.83 -16.90 0.92
CA GLU A 7 -31.82 -17.99 -0.07
C GLU A 7 -32.55 -17.65 -1.38
N PRO A 8 -33.77 -17.06 -1.38
CA PRO A 8 -34.48 -16.73 -2.62
C PRO A 8 -33.78 -15.62 -3.44
N ARG A 9 -33.04 -14.72 -2.77
CA ARG A 9 -32.29 -13.64 -3.43
C ARG A 9 -30.98 -14.18 -4.01
N LEU A 10 -30.33 -15.11 -3.32
CA LEU A 10 -29.10 -15.77 -3.78
C LEU A 10 -29.37 -16.65 -5.01
N SER A 11 -30.49 -17.36 -5.06
CA SER A 11 -30.89 -18.14 -6.24
C SER A 11 -31.19 -17.30 -7.49
N SER A 12 -31.46 -16.00 -7.32
CA SER A 12 -31.66 -15.07 -8.44
C SER A 12 -30.35 -14.50 -9.01
N LEU A 13 -29.22 -14.74 -8.32
CA LEU A 13 -27.89 -14.34 -8.77
C LEU A 13 -27.24 -15.53 -9.48
N ASN A 14 -26.58 -15.28 -10.62
CA ASN A 14 -25.90 -16.31 -11.39
C ASN A 14 -24.52 -16.65 -10.76
N LEU A 15 -24.55 -17.15 -9.52
CA LEU A 15 -23.37 -17.51 -8.75
C LEU A 15 -22.86 -18.90 -9.17
N ALA A 16 -21.55 -19.10 -9.07
CA ALA A 16 -20.98 -20.45 -9.20
C ALA A 16 -21.58 -21.37 -8.11
N PRO A 17 -21.85 -22.65 -8.40
CA PRO A 17 -22.53 -23.55 -7.46
C PRO A 17 -21.82 -23.68 -6.10
N ASP A 18 -20.50 -23.55 -6.09
CA ASP A 18 -19.60 -23.69 -4.95
C ASP A 18 -19.20 -22.35 -4.31
N TYR A 19 -19.69 -21.22 -4.83
CA TYR A 19 -19.31 -19.88 -4.35
C TYR A 19 -19.52 -19.72 -2.85
N LEU A 20 -20.70 -20.10 -2.34
CA LEU A 20 -21.01 -20.00 -0.92
C LEU A 20 -20.24 -21.02 -0.08
N ASP A 21 -19.83 -22.15 -0.66
CA ASP A 21 -19.05 -23.15 0.05
C ASP A 21 -17.64 -22.64 0.31
N VAL A 22 -17.00 -22.00 -0.69
CA VAL A 22 -15.68 -21.37 -0.52
C VAL A 22 -15.72 -20.25 0.52
N GLU A 23 -16.70 -19.33 0.42
CA GLU A 23 -16.83 -18.21 1.36
C GLU A 23 -17.05 -18.69 2.80
N ARG A 24 -17.86 -19.75 2.99
CA ARG A 24 -18.11 -20.35 4.31
C ARG A 24 -16.87 -20.99 4.92
N LEU A 25 -15.95 -21.54 4.10
CA LEU A 25 -14.70 -22.11 4.59
C LEU A 25 -13.73 -21.06 5.12
N VAL A 26 -13.79 -19.83 4.59
CA VAL A 26 -12.90 -18.73 4.99
C VAL A 26 -13.30 -18.14 6.35
N VAL A 27 -14.59 -18.07 6.66
CA VAL A 27 -15.09 -17.42 7.89
C VAL A 27 -14.47 -18.00 9.18
N PRO A 28 -14.45 -19.33 9.41
CA PRO A 28 -13.82 -19.89 10.62
C PRO A 28 -12.35 -19.53 10.76
N VAL A 29 -11.60 -19.46 9.64
CA VAL A 29 -10.18 -19.09 9.62
C VAL A 29 -10.00 -17.63 10.04
N LEU A 30 -10.81 -16.71 9.52
CA LEU A 30 -10.74 -15.29 9.89
C LEU A 30 -11.10 -15.07 11.37
N VAL A 31 -12.07 -15.82 11.90
CA VAL A 31 -12.44 -15.78 13.32
C VAL A 31 -11.29 -16.28 14.19
N ASP A 32 -10.68 -17.42 13.85
CA ASP A 32 -9.53 -17.97 14.58
C ASP A 32 -8.34 -16.99 14.58
N MET A 33 -8.01 -16.42 13.42
CA MET A 33 -6.97 -15.38 13.30
C MET A 33 -7.27 -14.17 14.18
N SER A 34 -8.53 -13.72 14.22
CA SER A 34 -8.95 -12.56 15.02
C SER A 34 -8.82 -12.83 16.52
N GLN A 35 -9.19 -14.04 16.95
CA GLN A 35 -9.12 -14.48 18.35
C GLN A 35 -7.68 -14.74 18.81
N ARG A 36 -6.83 -15.22 17.90
CA ARG A 36 -5.43 -15.53 18.22
C ARG A 36 -4.58 -14.28 18.44
N GLY A 37 -4.74 -13.27 17.60
CA GLY A 37 -3.92 -12.05 17.63
C GLY A 37 -2.43 -12.29 17.43
N LEU A 38 -1.62 -11.22 17.53
CA LEU A 38 -0.15 -11.29 17.44
C LEU A 38 0.51 -10.73 18.71
N ALA A 39 1.48 -11.46 19.26
CA ALA A 39 2.28 -10.98 20.38
C ALA A 39 3.13 -9.76 19.99
N ILE A 40 3.36 -8.88 20.96
CA ILE A 40 4.09 -7.62 20.79
C ILE A 40 5.36 -7.65 21.63
N ASP A 41 6.49 -7.36 21.00
CA ASP A 41 7.73 -7.02 21.68
C ASP A 41 7.68 -5.54 22.14
N GLN A 42 7.39 -5.34 23.42
CA GLN A 42 7.28 -4.01 24.01
C GLN A 42 8.63 -3.28 24.09
N GLU A 43 9.75 -4.00 24.17
CA GLU A 43 11.09 -3.41 24.20
C GLU A 43 11.45 -2.87 22.82
N ALA A 44 11.32 -3.70 21.78
CA ALA A 44 11.54 -3.27 20.39
C ALA A 44 10.62 -2.09 20.01
N ARG A 45 9.35 -2.15 20.43
CA ARG A 45 8.38 -1.06 20.25
C ARG A 45 8.81 0.23 20.95
N ALA A 46 9.31 0.15 22.19
CA ALA A 46 9.76 1.32 22.95
C ALA A 46 11.00 1.96 22.33
N VAL A 47 11.98 1.15 21.92
CA VAL A 47 13.18 1.62 21.20
C VAL A 47 12.78 2.35 19.92
N MET A 48 11.87 1.77 19.14
CA MET A 48 11.38 2.39 17.92
C MET A 48 10.61 3.68 18.19
N GLU A 49 9.79 3.71 19.24
CA GLU A 49 9.04 4.91 19.64
C GLU A 49 9.97 6.06 19.97
N THR A 50 11.00 5.84 20.79
CA THR A 50 11.99 6.87 21.14
C THR A 50 12.64 7.44 19.88
N LYS A 51 13.12 6.58 18.97
CA LYS A 51 13.73 7.01 17.70
C LYS A 51 12.77 7.84 16.85
N MET A 52 11.51 7.43 16.74
CA MET A 52 10.53 8.16 15.93
C MET A 52 10.11 9.49 16.58
N GLU A 53 10.10 9.59 17.91
CA GLU A 53 9.89 10.87 18.61
C GLU A 53 11.05 11.83 18.38
N GLU A 54 12.29 11.35 18.40
CA GLU A 54 13.49 12.12 18.07
C GLU A 54 13.43 12.66 16.63
N ASP A 55 13.15 11.79 15.65
CA ASP A 55 12.99 12.16 14.24
C ASP A 55 11.86 13.19 14.09
N ARG A 56 10.70 12.94 14.70
CA ARG A 56 9.55 13.86 14.65
C ARG A 56 9.89 15.22 15.25
N ALA A 57 10.59 15.25 16.39
CA ALA A 57 11.00 16.50 17.04
C ALA A 57 12.00 17.27 16.18
N TYR A 58 13.00 16.58 15.62
CA TYR A 58 13.99 17.16 14.71
C TYR A 58 13.31 17.87 13.52
N TYR A 59 12.44 17.17 12.77
CA TYR A 59 11.75 17.79 11.64
C TYR A 59 10.80 18.91 12.07
N LYS A 60 10.12 18.74 13.21
CA LYS A 60 9.21 19.77 13.76
C LYS A 60 9.95 21.05 14.11
N ASN A 61 11.15 20.96 14.69
CA ASN A 61 11.96 22.13 15.04
C ASN A 61 12.32 22.94 13.79
N ILE A 62 12.78 22.28 12.72
CA ILE A 62 13.07 22.93 11.43
C ILE A 62 11.82 23.62 10.87
N CYS A 63 10.65 22.97 10.91
CA CYS A 63 9.41 23.60 10.46
C CYS A 63 9.01 24.82 11.32
N THR A 64 9.29 24.77 12.62
CA THR A 64 8.99 25.86 13.55
C THR A 64 9.88 27.08 13.29
N GLU A 65 11.14 26.89 12.88
CA GLU A 65 12.03 27.98 12.41
C GLU A 65 11.50 28.69 11.16
N HIS A 66 10.59 28.05 10.41
CA HIS A 66 9.88 28.63 9.28
C HIS A 66 8.45 29.11 9.64
N ASP A 67 8.15 29.26 10.93
CA ASP A 67 6.88 29.78 11.48
C ASP A 67 5.62 28.99 11.07
N PHE A 68 5.72 27.66 10.95
CA PHE A 68 4.55 26.84 10.65
C PHE A 68 4.52 25.48 11.36
N ASN A 69 3.31 24.96 11.56
CA ASN A 69 3.06 23.64 12.12
C ASN A 69 3.00 22.57 11.01
N PRO A 70 3.94 21.62 10.95
CA PRO A 70 3.94 20.56 9.93
C PRO A 70 2.81 19.53 10.11
N GLY A 71 2.13 19.53 11.26
CA GLY A 71 0.87 18.80 11.46
C GLY A 71 -0.32 19.40 10.73
N SER A 72 -0.25 20.68 10.33
CA SER A 72 -1.29 21.35 9.55
C SER A 72 -0.97 21.24 8.06
N GLY A 73 -1.74 20.42 7.33
CA GLY A 73 -1.62 20.30 5.87
C GLY A 73 -1.82 21.63 5.14
N MET A 74 -2.68 22.50 5.67
CA MET A 74 -2.93 23.84 5.13
C MET A 74 -1.70 24.75 5.25
N GLN A 75 -1.09 24.81 6.45
CA GLN A 75 0.11 25.64 6.66
C GLN A 75 1.30 25.10 5.86
N SER A 76 1.47 23.78 5.83
CA SER A 76 2.52 23.10 5.05
C SER A 76 2.36 23.37 3.55
N GLY A 77 1.13 23.33 3.02
CA GLY A 77 0.87 23.65 1.63
C GLY A 77 1.11 25.13 1.33
N TYR A 78 0.67 26.02 2.21
CA TYR A 78 0.86 27.46 2.07
C TYR A 78 2.35 27.85 2.04
N ILE A 79 3.17 27.34 2.97
CA ILE A 79 4.59 27.71 3.03
C ILE A 79 5.36 27.22 1.79
N LEU A 80 5.08 26.00 1.33
CA LEU A 80 5.67 25.46 0.11
C LEU A 80 5.25 26.27 -1.12
N ALA A 81 3.97 26.63 -1.24
CA ALA A 81 3.50 27.48 -2.32
C ALA A 81 4.12 28.89 -2.28
N LYS A 82 4.26 29.49 -1.10
CA LYS A 82 4.92 30.78 -0.91
C LYS A 82 6.39 30.75 -1.34
N ARG A 83 7.05 29.59 -1.21
CA ARG A 83 8.42 29.35 -1.67
C ARG A 83 8.52 29.05 -3.17
N GLY A 84 7.41 29.01 -3.89
CA GLY A 84 7.36 28.78 -5.33
C GLY A 84 7.09 27.32 -5.74
N SER A 85 6.82 26.42 -4.79
CA SER A 85 6.44 25.05 -5.12
C SER A 85 5.02 24.98 -5.69
N PHE A 86 4.87 24.32 -6.84
CA PHE A 86 3.56 24.04 -7.41
C PHE A 86 2.94 22.79 -6.78
N LEU A 87 1.76 22.95 -6.17
CA LEU A 87 1.03 21.89 -5.48
C LEU A 87 -0.38 21.77 -6.06
N PRO A 88 -0.87 20.56 -6.37
CA PRO A 88 -2.26 20.36 -6.76
C PRO A 88 -3.18 20.61 -5.56
N PHE A 89 -4.44 20.95 -5.82
CA PHE A 89 -5.45 20.97 -4.76
C PHE A 89 -5.81 19.56 -4.29
N THR A 90 -6.20 19.45 -3.02
CA THR A 90 -6.86 18.25 -2.50
C THR A 90 -8.19 17.98 -3.25
N LYS A 91 -8.71 16.75 -3.17
CA LYS A 91 -10.00 16.39 -3.80
C LYS A 91 -11.16 17.31 -3.38
N SER A 92 -11.18 17.74 -2.11
CA SER A 92 -12.18 18.68 -1.60
C SER A 92 -11.97 20.13 -2.05
N LYS A 93 -10.84 20.41 -2.72
CA LYS A 93 -10.40 21.75 -3.18
C LYS A 93 -10.26 22.80 -2.08
N LYS A 94 -10.27 22.39 -0.80
CA LYS A 94 -10.20 23.31 0.35
C LYS A 94 -8.77 23.73 0.72
N GLN A 95 -7.77 22.94 0.33
CA GLN A 95 -6.37 23.21 0.60
C GLN A 95 -5.47 22.56 -0.46
N LEU A 96 -4.22 22.99 -0.53
CA LEU A 96 -3.18 22.37 -1.33
C LEU A 96 -2.85 20.97 -0.78
N SER A 97 -2.62 20.03 -1.69
CA SER A 97 -2.23 18.66 -1.34
C SER A 97 -0.83 18.68 -0.74
N THR A 98 -0.69 18.06 0.42
CA THR A 98 0.61 17.74 1.01
C THR A 98 0.69 16.24 1.27
N SER A 99 0.10 15.43 0.39
CA SER A 99 0.27 13.98 0.44
C SER A 99 1.74 13.61 0.27
N GLU A 100 2.13 12.45 0.77
CA GLU A 100 3.48 11.92 0.60
C GLU A 100 3.93 11.95 -0.86
N GLU A 101 3.08 11.44 -1.76
CA GLU A 101 3.31 11.46 -3.20
C GLU A 101 3.48 12.88 -3.77
N THR A 102 2.69 13.86 -3.33
CA THR A 102 2.86 15.25 -3.78
C THR A 102 4.19 15.81 -3.31
N LEU A 103 4.58 15.56 -2.06
CA LEU A 103 5.82 16.08 -1.47
C LEU A 103 7.07 15.44 -2.09
N GLU A 104 7.02 14.14 -2.44
CA GLU A 104 8.14 13.44 -3.10
C GLU A 104 8.46 13.97 -4.50
N LEU A 105 7.52 14.65 -5.15
CA LEU A 105 7.70 15.25 -6.47
C LEU A 105 8.26 16.68 -6.42
N LEU A 106 8.55 17.21 -5.23
CA LEU A 106 9.06 18.56 -5.05
C LEU A 106 10.57 18.53 -4.83
N ASP A 107 11.28 19.40 -5.54
CA ASP A 107 12.71 19.61 -5.34
C ASP A 107 13.01 20.57 -4.16
N ASP A 108 11.98 21.08 -3.47
CA ASP A 108 12.12 21.95 -2.31
C ASP A 108 12.62 21.15 -1.09
N PRO A 109 13.78 21.50 -0.49
CA PRO A 109 14.28 20.82 0.71
C PRO A 109 13.27 20.83 1.86
N LEU A 110 12.43 21.87 1.98
CA LEU A 110 11.40 21.93 3.00
C LEU A 110 10.31 20.86 2.81
N ALA A 111 10.07 20.42 1.57
CA ALA A 111 9.14 19.32 1.30
C ALA A 111 9.65 17.99 1.86
N ALA A 112 10.96 17.74 1.76
CA ALA A 112 11.59 16.56 2.35
C ALA A 112 11.50 16.58 3.89
N VAL A 113 11.68 17.76 4.51
CA VAL A 113 11.51 17.95 5.96
C VAL A 113 10.06 17.67 6.40
N ILE A 114 9.08 18.24 5.70
CA ILE A 114 7.65 18.00 5.99
C ILE A 114 7.31 16.51 5.81
N LEU A 115 7.83 15.88 4.77
CA LEU A 115 7.64 14.46 4.51
C LEU A 115 8.23 13.60 5.65
N GLY A 116 9.44 13.92 6.11
CA GLY A 116 10.07 13.30 7.27
C GLY A 116 9.20 13.37 8.53
N TYR A 117 8.71 14.57 8.86
CA TYR A 117 7.78 14.76 9.98
C TYR A 117 6.53 13.89 9.84
N LYS A 118 5.89 13.91 8.66
CA LYS A 118 4.65 13.16 8.42
C LYS A 118 4.85 11.65 8.53
N ARG A 119 5.97 11.13 8.02
CA ARG A 119 6.34 9.72 8.15
C ARG A 119 6.52 9.34 9.62
N ALA A 120 7.39 10.03 10.36
CA ALA A 120 7.62 9.76 11.78
C ALA A 120 6.32 9.87 12.60
N ASN A 121 5.54 10.93 12.40
CA ASN A 121 4.26 11.12 13.09
C ASN A 121 3.24 10.03 12.74
N SER A 122 3.19 9.56 11.49
CA SER A 122 2.32 8.46 11.10
C SER A 122 2.74 7.15 11.76
N ILE A 123 4.05 6.87 11.85
CA ILE A 123 4.57 5.68 12.53
C ILE A 123 4.15 5.69 14.00
N LEU A 124 4.42 6.79 14.70
CA LEU A 124 4.04 6.98 16.10
C LEU A 124 2.54 6.81 16.32
N THR A 125 1.73 7.62 15.63
CA THR A 125 0.30 7.71 15.93
C THR A 125 -0.51 6.51 15.46
N LYS A 126 -0.19 5.93 14.30
CA LYS A 126 -0.95 4.81 13.74
C LYS A 126 -0.47 3.45 14.18
N TYR A 127 0.81 3.30 14.52
CA TYR A 127 1.40 1.97 14.74
C TYR A 127 2.03 1.80 16.11
N LEU A 128 2.66 2.81 16.73
CA LEU A 128 3.36 2.61 18.00
C LEU A 128 2.52 2.96 19.23
N TYR A 129 1.85 4.11 19.22
CA TYR A 129 1.00 4.54 20.35
C TYR A 129 -0.16 3.57 20.62
N PRO A 130 -0.88 3.03 19.61
CA PRO A 130 -1.97 2.09 19.85
C PRO A 130 -1.52 0.77 20.50
N LEU A 131 -0.21 0.48 20.50
CA LEU A 131 0.40 -0.73 21.03
C LEU A 131 1.04 -0.54 22.42
N ARG A 132 1.04 0.68 22.97
CA ARG A 132 1.62 0.95 24.29
C ARG A 132 0.97 0.07 25.37
N GLY A 133 1.80 -0.67 26.10
CA GLY A 133 1.35 -1.49 27.23
C GLY A 133 0.45 -2.66 26.87
N LYS A 134 0.41 -3.06 25.59
CA LYS A 134 -0.33 -4.23 25.12
C LYS A 134 0.61 -5.39 24.90
N ASP A 135 0.33 -6.55 25.48
CA ASP A 135 1.14 -7.75 25.21
C ASP A 135 0.80 -8.36 23.86
N ARG A 136 -0.40 -8.04 23.34
CA ARG A 136 -0.95 -8.62 22.11
C ARG A 136 -1.81 -7.62 21.37
N ILE A 137 -1.81 -7.76 20.05
CA ILE A 137 -2.73 -7.08 19.17
C ILE A 137 -3.81 -8.03 18.67
N TYR A 138 -5.05 -7.54 18.67
CA TYR A 138 -6.19 -8.22 18.09
C TYR A 138 -6.74 -7.34 16.98
N THR A 139 -7.11 -8.00 15.88
CA THR A 139 -7.64 -7.38 14.68
C THR A 139 -8.89 -8.13 14.31
N GLU A 140 -9.93 -7.40 13.94
CA GLU A 140 -11.11 -8.01 13.36
C GLU A 140 -10.86 -8.27 11.88
N TYR A 141 -10.74 -9.54 11.50
CA TYR A 141 -10.69 -9.96 10.12
C TYR A 141 -12.10 -10.21 9.57
N GLY A 142 -12.34 -9.72 8.36
CA GLY A 142 -13.59 -9.97 7.64
C GLY A 142 -13.39 -9.95 6.14
N LEU A 143 -14.50 -9.98 5.41
CA LEU A 143 -14.50 -9.85 3.96
C LEU A 143 -15.00 -8.46 3.56
N ASP A 144 -14.37 -7.91 2.54
CA ASP A 144 -14.81 -6.74 1.80
C ASP A 144 -16.01 -7.15 0.94
N THR A 145 -17.10 -6.42 1.09
CA THR A 145 -18.39 -6.73 0.48
C THR A 145 -18.45 -6.39 -1.01
N GLU A 146 -17.54 -5.56 -1.51
CA GLU A 146 -17.52 -5.15 -2.92
C GLU A 146 -16.62 -6.07 -3.75
N VAL A 147 -15.43 -6.39 -3.23
CA VAL A 147 -14.39 -7.09 -4.01
C VAL A 147 -14.02 -8.47 -3.46
N GLY A 148 -14.66 -8.92 -2.37
CA GLY A 148 -14.42 -10.24 -1.76
C GLY A 148 -13.03 -10.41 -1.13
N ARG A 149 -12.25 -9.32 -0.99
CA ARG A 149 -10.93 -9.35 -0.35
C ARG A 149 -11.05 -9.46 1.16
N THR A 150 -10.06 -10.02 1.83
CA THR A 150 -10.01 -9.90 3.29
C THR A 150 -9.77 -8.45 3.69
N LYS A 151 -10.35 -8.02 4.80
CA LYS A 151 -10.14 -6.71 5.42
C LYS A 151 -9.76 -6.87 6.88
N SER A 152 -9.12 -5.85 7.44
CA SER A 152 -8.77 -5.76 8.87
C SER A 152 -9.21 -4.44 9.49
N SER A 153 -9.89 -4.50 10.65
CA SER A 153 -10.32 -3.36 11.47
C SER A 153 -9.82 -3.48 12.92
N ASP A 154 -10.00 -2.42 13.71
CA ASP A 154 -9.55 -2.24 15.12
C ASP A 154 -8.04 -2.33 15.39
N PHE A 155 -7.28 -2.74 14.39
CA PHE A 155 -5.96 -2.25 14.02
C PHE A 155 -5.71 -2.83 12.63
N ASN A 156 -5.49 -1.99 11.60
CA ASN A 156 -5.40 -2.51 10.25
C ASN A 156 -4.00 -3.11 9.98
N MET A 157 -3.90 -4.43 10.12
CA MET A 157 -2.68 -5.21 9.89
C MET A 157 -2.22 -5.20 8.42
N GLN A 158 -3.14 -4.94 7.48
CA GLN A 158 -2.80 -4.86 6.05
C GLN A 158 -2.08 -3.55 5.70
N ASN A 159 -2.26 -2.50 6.50
CA ASN A 159 -1.64 -1.20 6.30
C ASN A 159 -0.29 -1.06 7.02
N ILE A 160 0.26 -2.12 7.62
CA ILE A 160 1.60 -2.09 8.21
C ILE A 160 2.63 -1.85 7.08
N PRO A 161 3.53 -0.85 7.21
CA PRO A 161 4.48 -0.51 6.16
C PRO A 161 5.24 -1.74 5.65
N SER A 162 5.50 -1.79 4.34
CA SER A 162 6.16 -2.92 3.70
C SER A 162 7.59 -3.09 4.21
N ALA A 163 8.07 -4.33 4.24
CA ALA A 163 9.44 -4.68 4.58
C ALA A 163 10.48 -4.26 3.51
N THR A 164 10.10 -3.37 2.58
CA THR A 164 11.01 -2.80 1.56
C THR A 164 11.78 -1.60 2.09
N SER A 165 11.39 -1.05 3.24
CA SER A 165 12.07 0.06 3.90
C SER A 165 12.56 -0.39 5.28
N LYS A 166 13.67 0.18 5.75
CA LYS A 166 14.18 -0.10 7.09
C LYS A 166 13.14 0.17 8.18
N VAL A 167 12.41 1.29 8.07
CA VAL A 167 11.31 1.61 9.00
C VAL A 167 10.21 0.56 8.96
N GLY A 168 9.81 0.07 7.77
CA GLY A 168 8.78 -0.96 7.68
C GLY A 168 9.23 -2.32 8.22
N ILE A 169 10.52 -2.66 8.05
CA ILE A 169 11.14 -3.82 8.71
C ILE A 169 11.08 -3.65 10.24
N ASP A 170 11.47 -2.48 10.75
CA ASP A 170 11.50 -2.19 12.18
C ASP A 170 10.10 -2.24 12.81
N VAL A 171 9.07 -1.68 12.16
CA VAL A 171 7.68 -1.81 12.64
C VAL A 171 7.24 -3.26 12.66
N ARG A 172 7.61 -4.06 11.65
CA ARG A 172 7.19 -5.47 11.57
C ARG A 172 7.88 -6.33 12.62
N HIS A 173 9.11 -6.01 13.03
CA HIS A 173 9.81 -6.72 14.11
C HIS A 173 9.21 -6.52 15.49
N ILE A 174 8.32 -5.53 15.67
CA ILE A 174 7.54 -5.38 16.91
C ILE A 174 6.60 -6.57 17.12
N PHE A 175 6.16 -7.24 16.04
CA PHE A 175 5.30 -8.40 16.13
C PHE A 175 6.15 -9.67 16.19
N ILE A 176 5.87 -10.52 17.18
CA ILE A 176 6.63 -11.75 17.44
C ILE A 176 5.71 -12.97 17.44
N PRO A 177 6.21 -14.16 17.04
CA PRO A 177 5.41 -15.37 17.08
C PRO A 177 5.23 -15.84 18.52
N ASP A 178 4.11 -16.51 18.80
CA ASP A 178 3.87 -17.13 20.12
C ASP A 178 4.95 -18.18 20.46
N SER A 179 5.47 -18.83 19.43
CA SER A 179 6.53 -19.83 19.50
C SER A 179 7.19 -20.00 18.14
N GLY A 180 8.48 -20.34 18.10
CA GLY A 180 9.18 -20.65 16.85
C GLY A 180 9.40 -19.41 15.98
N THR A 181 9.07 -19.52 14.69
CA THR A 181 9.34 -18.48 13.68
C THR A 181 8.13 -18.23 12.80
N PHE A 182 7.99 -17.00 12.30
CA PHE A 182 7.03 -16.72 11.23
C PHE A 182 7.49 -17.33 9.90
N THR A 183 6.52 -17.84 9.14
CA THR A 183 6.70 -18.28 7.75
C THR A 183 5.80 -17.44 6.87
N THR A 184 6.33 -16.94 5.76
CA THR A 184 5.58 -16.15 4.78
C THR A 184 5.50 -16.88 3.45
N GLY A 185 4.32 -16.93 2.85
CA GLY A 185 4.11 -17.35 1.46
C GLY A 185 3.42 -16.21 0.70
N ASP A 186 3.93 -15.89 -0.49
CA ASP A 186 3.32 -14.91 -1.38
C ASP A 186 3.15 -15.52 -2.77
N PHE A 187 2.05 -15.20 -3.44
CA PHE A 187 1.82 -15.69 -4.78
C PHE A 187 2.61 -14.86 -5.79
N SER A 188 3.56 -15.51 -6.46
CA SER A 188 4.41 -14.88 -7.47
C SER A 188 3.58 -14.40 -8.67
N GLN A 189 3.39 -13.08 -8.76
CA GLN A 189 2.68 -12.37 -9.84
C GLN A 189 1.27 -12.93 -10.14
N LEU A 190 0.53 -13.38 -9.13
CA LEU A 190 -0.81 -14.00 -9.31
C LEU A 190 -1.72 -13.19 -10.23
N HIS A 191 -1.73 -11.87 -10.01
CA HIS A 191 -2.51 -10.91 -10.76
C HIS A 191 -2.20 -10.92 -12.28
N LEU A 192 -0.91 -10.96 -12.64
CA LEU A 192 -0.49 -10.99 -14.04
C LEU A 192 -0.69 -12.38 -14.67
N ARG A 193 -0.59 -13.44 -13.87
CA ARG A 193 -0.91 -14.80 -14.32
C ARG A 193 -2.40 -14.97 -14.58
N PHE A 194 -3.24 -14.39 -13.72
CA PHE A 194 -4.68 -14.35 -13.93
C PHE A 194 -5.05 -13.53 -15.16
N LEU A 195 -4.43 -12.35 -15.34
CA LEU A 195 -4.59 -11.55 -16.54
C LEU A 195 -4.22 -12.35 -17.80
N MET A 196 -3.05 -13.00 -17.81
CA MET A 196 -2.60 -13.84 -18.92
C MET A 196 -3.64 -14.93 -19.26
N TYR A 197 -4.17 -15.61 -18.24
CA TYR A 197 -5.19 -16.64 -18.43
C TYR A 197 -6.48 -16.06 -19.01
N GLN A 198 -6.95 -14.94 -18.47
CA GLN A 198 -8.22 -14.33 -18.86
C GLN A 198 -8.14 -13.65 -20.24
N SER A 199 -7.02 -13.03 -20.59
CA SER A 199 -6.82 -12.34 -21.86
C SER A 199 -6.44 -13.28 -23.00
N GLY A 200 -5.81 -14.42 -22.69
CA GLY A 200 -5.21 -15.29 -23.69
C GLY A 200 -4.07 -14.62 -24.47
N ASP A 201 -3.42 -13.60 -23.88
CA ASP A 201 -2.34 -12.88 -24.55
C ASP A 201 -1.17 -13.83 -24.86
N LYS A 202 -0.84 -13.93 -26.16
CA LYS A 202 0.14 -14.91 -26.65
C LYS A 202 1.54 -14.65 -26.12
N GLU A 203 1.91 -13.39 -25.92
CA GLU A 203 3.25 -13.05 -25.40
C GLU A 203 3.35 -13.36 -23.91
N MET A 204 2.31 -13.06 -23.12
CA MET A 204 2.25 -13.47 -21.72
C MET A 204 2.22 -14.99 -21.56
N MET A 205 1.51 -15.72 -22.42
CA MET A 205 1.53 -17.18 -22.43
C MET A 205 2.92 -17.73 -22.74
N ARG A 206 3.63 -17.17 -23.72
CA ARG A 206 5.02 -17.57 -24.01
C ARG A 206 5.96 -17.37 -22.83
N VAL A 207 5.80 -16.27 -22.11
CA VAL A 207 6.61 -16.01 -20.91
C VAL A 207 6.25 -17.00 -19.80
N TYR A 208 4.98 -17.11 -19.43
CA TYR A 208 4.59 -17.85 -18.23
C TYR A 208 4.44 -19.37 -18.43
N TYR A 209 4.00 -19.84 -19.60
CA TYR A 209 3.83 -21.26 -19.92
C TYR A 209 5.05 -21.83 -20.64
N ASP A 210 5.53 -21.17 -21.70
CA ASP A 210 6.65 -21.70 -22.49
C ASP A 210 8.01 -21.40 -21.86
N GLY A 211 8.04 -20.64 -20.75
CA GLY A 211 9.26 -20.34 -19.99
C GLY A 211 10.19 -19.32 -20.65
N MET A 212 9.69 -18.55 -21.64
CA MET A 212 10.45 -17.45 -22.22
C MET A 212 10.87 -16.48 -21.11
N ASP A 213 12.12 -16.01 -21.16
CA ASP A 213 12.71 -15.15 -20.13
C ASP A 213 12.73 -15.73 -18.71
N GLY A 214 12.72 -17.05 -18.60
CA GLY A 214 12.66 -17.73 -17.30
C GLY A 214 11.35 -17.47 -16.56
N GLY A 215 10.27 -17.11 -17.26
CA GLY A 215 8.99 -16.76 -16.65
C GLY A 215 8.90 -15.35 -16.08
N ASP A 216 9.86 -14.47 -16.40
CA ASP A 216 9.88 -13.09 -15.93
C ASP A 216 9.26 -12.13 -16.94
N ILE A 217 7.96 -11.85 -16.76
CA ILE A 217 7.23 -10.89 -17.60
C ILE A 217 7.85 -9.49 -17.57
N HIS A 218 8.48 -9.08 -16.47
CA HIS A 218 9.07 -7.76 -16.36
C HIS A 218 10.36 -7.67 -17.18
N ALA A 219 11.12 -8.76 -17.27
CA ALA A 219 12.27 -8.84 -18.16
C ALA A 219 11.85 -8.83 -19.64
N SER A 220 10.78 -9.55 -19.98
CA SER A 220 10.19 -9.52 -21.32
C SER A 220 9.76 -8.10 -21.71
N THR A 221 8.93 -7.46 -20.88
CA THR A 221 8.47 -6.09 -21.10
C THR A 221 9.62 -5.10 -21.17
N MET A 222 10.62 -5.20 -20.28
CA MET A 222 11.83 -4.34 -20.28
C MET A 222 12.48 -4.29 -21.67
N ARG A 223 12.61 -5.44 -22.34
CA ARG A 223 13.21 -5.49 -23.68
C ARG A 223 12.29 -4.92 -24.74
N LYS A 224 10.98 -5.16 -24.64
CA LYS A 224 9.98 -4.61 -25.57
C LYS A 224 9.99 -3.07 -25.55
N ILE A 225 9.88 -2.47 -24.37
CA ILE A 225 9.78 -1.00 -24.21
C ILE A 225 11.16 -0.32 -24.07
N HIS A 226 12.25 -1.09 -24.07
CA HIS A 226 13.62 -0.60 -23.88
C HIS A 226 13.80 0.29 -22.64
N LYS A 227 13.17 -0.09 -21.51
CA LYS A 227 13.27 0.61 -20.22
C LYS A 227 13.71 -0.32 -19.11
N PRO A 228 14.43 0.17 -18.08
CA PRO A 228 14.83 -0.63 -16.93
C PRO A 228 13.68 -1.45 -16.34
N ARG A 229 13.98 -2.68 -15.90
CA ARG A 229 13.01 -3.63 -15.30
C ARG A 229 12.07 -3.00 -14.25
N PRO A 230 12.50 -2.07 -13.37
CA PRO A 230 11.56 -1.41 -12.45
C PRO A 230 10.44 -0.62 -13.15
N ILE A 231 10.74 0.06 -14.25
CA ILE A 231 9.73 0.78 -15.06
C ILE A 231 8.81 -0.25 -15.73
N ALA A 232 9.36 -1.28 -16.34
CA ALA A 232 8.59 -2.36 -16.95
C ALA A 232 7.66 -3.07 -15.94
N LYS A 233 8.09 -3.21 -14.68
CA LYS A 233 7.24 -3.71 -13.59
C LYS A 233 6.08 -2.76 -13.32
N ILE A 234 6.34 -1.46 -13.16
CA ILE A 234 5.30 -0.45 -12.91
C ILE A 234 4.26 -0.46 -14.05
N VAL A 235 4.72 -0.46 -15.29
CA VAL A 235 3.87 -0.51 -16.50
C VAL A 235 2.98 -1.76 -16.49
N ASN A 236 3.56 -2.96 -16.29
CA ASN A 236 2.83 -4.23 -16.22
C ASN A 236 1.72 -4.24 -15.15
N TYR A 237 1.92 -3.57 -14.02
CA TYR A 237 0.90 -3.51 -12.96
C TYR A 237 -0.04 -2.32 -13.09
N SER A 238 0.24 -1.33 -13.94
CA SER A 238 -0.59 -0.13 -14.06
C SER A 238 -1.59 -0.25 -15.20
N ILE A 239 -1.14 -0.67 -16.39
CA ILE A 239 -1.96 -0.61 -17.61
C ILE A 239 -3.12 -1.60 -17.61
N PRO A 240 -2.95 -2.89 -17.25
CA PRO A 240 -4.06 -3.84 -17.27
C PRO A 240 -5.24 -3.45 -16.38
N TYR A 241 -4.99 -2.62 -15.38
CA TYR A 241 -5.98 -2.16 -14.41
C TYR A 241 -6.55 -0.78 -14.76
N GLY A 242 -6.48 -0.38 -16.03
CA GLY A 242 -7.02 0.89 -16.52
C GLY A 242 -6.17 2.11 -16.17
N GLY A 243 -4.87 1.91 -15.94
CA GLY A 243 -3.95 3.00 -15.67
C GLY A 243 -3.82 3.94 -16.86
N ASP A 244 -4.13 5.22 -16.64
CA ASP A 244 -3.95 6.30 -17.60
C ASP A 244 -2.56 6.98 -17.41
N PRO A 245 -2.16 7.94 -18.29
CA PRO A 245 -0.89 8.64 -18.13
C PRO A 245 -0.70 9.31 -16.77
N HIS A 246 -1.78 9.76 -16.12
CA HIS A 246 -1.72 10.38 -14.80
C HIS A 246 -1.42 9.35 -13.69
N THR A 247 -2.07 8.20 -13.75
CA THR A 247 -1.86 7.08 -12.82
C THR A 247 -0.45 6.52 -12.95
N LEU A 248 0.03 6.39 -14.19
CA LEU A 248 1.40 5.94 -14.46
C LEU A 248 2.45 6.97 -14.02
N ALA A 249 2.20 8.26 -14.25
CA ALA A 249 3.09 9.34 -13.79
C ALA A 249 3.26 9.35 -12.26
N LYS A 250 2.16 9.14 -11.54
CA LYS A 250 2.14 8.95 -10.10
C LYS A 250 2.99 7.76 -9.65
N ALA A 251 2.83 6.60 -10.28
CA ALA A 251 3.58 5.39 -9.93
C ALA A 251 5.08 5.52 -10.24
N LEU A 252 5.43 6.19 -11.35
CA LEU A 252 6.81 6.46 -11.77
C LEU A 252 7.44 7.67 -11.07
N LYS A 253 6.70 8.38 -10.22
CA LYS A 253 7.13 9.63 -9.56
C LYS A 253 7.67 10.65 -10.56
N THR A 254 6.95 10.86 -11.66
CA THR A 254 7.31 11.81 -12.71
C THR A 254 6.16 12.77 -13.02
N ARG A 255 6.49 13.94 -13.60
CA ARG A 255 5.50 14.88 -14.14
C ARG A 255 5.34 14.77 -15.66
N ASN A 256 6.14 13.92 -16.31
CA ASN A 256 6.16 13.80 -17.77
C ASN A 256 5.02 12.90 -18.27
N LEU A 257 3.83 13.48 -18.43
CA LEU A 257 2.65 12.77 -18.94
C LEU A 257 2.82 12.27 -20.37
N ARG A 258 3.55 13.01 -21.22
CA ARG A 258 3.81 12.60 -22.61
C ARG A 258 4.63 11.32 -22.66
N TRP A 259 5.65 11.22 -21.81
CA TRP A 259 6.43 9.99 -21.67
C TRP A 259 5.59 8.83 -21.13
N CYS A 260 4.68 9.10 -20.18
CA CYS A 260 3.76 8.08 -19.69
C CYS A 260 2.80 7.58 -20.78
N SER A 261 2.28 8.46 -21.64
CA SER A 261 1.48 8.06 -22.81
C SER A 261 2.28 7.17 -23.76
N GLN A 262 3.53 7.53 -24.06
CA GLN A 262 4.40 6.71 -24.91
C GLN A 262 4.62 5.30 -24.33
N LEU A 263 4.84 5.19 -23.01
CA LEU A 263 4.98 3.89 -22.35
C LEU A 263 3.70 3.04 -22.43
N ILE A 264 2.53 3.66 -22.47
CA ILE A 264 1.25 2.96 -22.63
C ILE A 264 1.11 2.44 -24.05
N ASP A 265 1.47 3.24 -25.05
CA ASP A 265 1.40 2.85 -26.46
C ASP A 265 2.45 1.77 -26.82
N GLU A 266 3.61 1.76 -26.15
CA GLU A 266 4.69 0.79 -26.35
C GLU A 266 4.42 -0.59 -25.68
N TRP A 267 3.62 -0.63 -24.61
CA TRP A 267 3.33 -1.83 -23.83
C TRP A 267 2.32 -2.74 -24.53
#